data_AF-A0A534KB58-F1
#
_entry.id   AF-A0A534KB58-F1
#
_cell.length_a   1.000
_cell.length_b   1.000
_cell.length_c   1.000
_cell.angle_alpha   90.00
_cell.angle_beta   90.00
_cell.angle_gamma   90.00
#
_symmetry.space_group_name_H-M   'P 1'
#
loop_
_entity.id
_entity.type
_entity.pdbx_description
1 polymer ?
#
loop_
_entity_poly.entity_id
_entity_poly.type
_entity_poly.pdbx_seq_one_letter_code
_entity_poly.pdbx_strand_id
1 'polypeptide(L)' 'MVRILDDRMLSLQRQGRIGFYVPSKGEEACQVGSAMALEKRDWVFPAYREPGGALVRGLPLETIIA' A
#
# COMPACT_ATOMS: atom_id res chain seq x y z
N MET A 1 5.59 -4.96 -6.56
CA MET A 1 4.18 -4.55 -6.68
C MET A 1 3.91 -3.21 -6.00
N VAL A 2 4.22 -3.04 -4.71
CA VAL A 2 4.01 -1.78 -3.94
C VAL A 2 4.56 -0.54 -4.66
N ARG A 3 5.83 -0.57 -5.09
CA ARG A 3 6.45 0.56 -5.80
C ARG A 3 5.72 0.95 -7.09
N ILE A 4 5.19 -0.02 -7.84
CA ILE A 4 4.47 0.23 -9.10
C ILE A 4 3.13 0.92 -8.79
N LEU A 5 2.45 0.49 -7.73
CA LEU A 5 1.23 1.14 -7.24
C LEU A 5 1.52 2.59 -6.84
N ASP A 6 2.57 2.82 -6.04
CA ASP A 6 2.98 4.14 -5.60
C ASP A 6 3.25 5.08 -6.78
N ASP A 7 4.07 4.64 -7.74
CA ASP A 7 4.41 5.44 -8.91
C ASP A 7 3.16 5.77 -9.75
N ARG A 8 2.21 4.82 -9.87
CA ARG A 8 0.98 5.03 -10.62
C ARG A 8 0.02 5.99 -9.93
N MET A 9 -0.21 5.81 -8.63
CA MET A 9 -1.11 6.67 -7.85
C MET A 9 -0.55 8.08 -7.72
N LEU A 10 0.77 8.23 -7.53
CA LEU A 10 1.41 9.54 -7.57
C LEU A 10 1.27 10.22 -8.93
N SER A 11 1.35 9.47 -10.03
CA SER A 11 1.10 10.00 -11.37
C SER A 11 -0.35 10.48 -11.53
N LEU A 12 -1.33 9.72 -11.04
CA LEU A 12 -2.74 10.10 -11.07
C LEU A 12 -3.03 11.34 -10.22
N GLN A 13 -2.40 11.45 -9.05
CA GLN A 13 -2.53 12.61 -8.17
C GLN A 13 -1.99 13.87 -8.86
N ARG A 14 -0.82 13.78 -9.51
CA ARG A 14 -0.23 14.89 -10.28
C ARG A 14 -1.07 15.30 -11.48
N GLN A 15 -1.86 14.39 -12.04
CA GLN A 15 -2.82 14.66 -13.12
C GLN A 15 -4.15 15.24 -12.60
N GLY A 16 -4.33 15.37 -11.28
CA GLY A 16 -5.60 15.81 -10.68
C GLY A 16 -6.73 14.78 -10.79
N ARG A 17 -6.42 13.51 -11.10
CA ARG A 17 -7.42 12.43 -11.26
C ARG A 17 -7.84 11.81 -9.93
N ILE A 18 -7.03 11.98 -8.90
CA ILE A 18 -7.33 11.62 -7.51
C ILE A 18 -6.91 12.79 -6.61
N GLY A 19 -7.62 12.99 -5.50
CA GLY A 19 -7.42 14.17 -4.65
C GLY A 19 -6.10 14.14 -3.87
N PHE A 20 -5.74 12.98 -3.31
CA PHE A 20 -4.61 12.86 -2.40
C PHE A 20 -3.97 11.48 -2.48
N TYR A 21 -2.63 11.43 -2.43
CA TYR A 21 -1.87 10.19 -2.35
C TYR A 21 -0.52 10.45 -1.71
N VAL A 22 -0.08 9.55 -0.82
CA VAL A 22 1.25 9.60 -0.20
C VAL A 22 2.01 8.32 -0.55
N PRO A 23 3.07 8.40 -1.37
CA PRO A 23 3.86 7.24 -1.73
C PRO A 23 4.73 6.77 -0.54
N SER A 24 5.05 5.48 -0.53
CA SER A 24 5.84 4.79 0.50
C SER A 24 7.24 4.38 0.03
N LYS A 25 7.77 5.08 -0.98
CA LYS A 25 9.04 4.75 -1.63
C LYS A 25 10.20 4.76 -0.63
N GLY A 26 10.89 3.63 -0.50
CA GLY A 26 11.95 3.41 0.48
C GLY A 26 11.51 2.61 1.71
N GLU A 27 10.21 2.44 1.92
CA GLU A 27 9.64 1.75 3.08
C GLU A 27 8.92 0.45 2.72
N GLU A 28 8.90 0.08 1.44
CA GLU A 28 8.09 -1.02 0.93
C GLU A 28 8.48 -2.36 1.56
N ALA A 29 9.78 -2.55 1.81
CA ALA A 29 10.32 -3.78 2.42
C ALA A 29 9.91 -3.93 3.88
N CYS A 30 9.87 -2.84 4.64
CA CYS A 30 9.45 -2.86 6.05
C CYS A 30 7.98 -3.27 6.17
N GLN A 31 7.12 -2.75 5.29
CA GLN A 31 5.68 -3.06 5.28
C GLN A 31 5.43 -4.51 4.89
N VAL A 32 6.04 -4.95 3.79
CA VAL A 32 5.86 -6.31 3.27
C VAL A 32 6.48 -7.33 4.21
N GLY A 33 7.73 -7.12 4.64
CA GLY A 33 8.47 -8.05 5.48
C GLY A 33 7.81 -8.26 6.83
N SER A 34 7.37 -7.18 7.49
CA SER A 34 6.64 -7.30 8.76
C SER A 34 5.31 -8.02 8.59
N ALA A 35 4.53 -7.68 7.56
CA ALA A 35 3.24 -8.32 7.29
C ALA A 35 3.36 -9.82 6.94
N MET A 36 4.44 -10.23 6.25
CA MET A 36 4.70 -11.63 5.91
C MET A 36 5.11 -12.49 7.12
N ALA A 37 5.68 -11.88 8.16
CA ALA A 37 6.08 -12.59 9.38
C ALA A 37 4.89 -12.88 10.32
N LEU A 38 3.76 -12.21 10.12
CA LEU A 38 2.55 -12.36 10.94
C LEU A 38 1.70 -13.55 10.50
N GLU A 39 0.99 -14.14 11.44
CA GLU A 39 -0.03 -15.15 11.15
C GLU A 39 -1.28 -14.49 10.54
N LYS A 40 -2.11 -15.30 9.86
CA LYS A 40 -3.35 -14.82 9.23
C LYS A 40 -4.36 -14.22 10.22
N ARG A 41 -4.34 -14.68 11.47
CA ARG A 41 -5.22 -14.21 12.55
C ARG A 41 -4.75 -12.94 13.25
N ASP A 42 -3.50 -12.53 13.01
CA ASP A 42 -2.94 -11.37 13.68
C ASP A 42 -3.58 -10.09 13.17
N TRP A 43 -3.86 -9.21 14.11
CA TRP A 43 -4.40 -7.89 13.83
C TRP A 43 -3.29 -6.96 13.34
N VAL A 44 -3.60 -6.18 12.31
CA VAL A 44 -2.72 -5.16 11.75
C VAL A 44 -3.46 -3.84 11.75
N PHE A 45 -2.85 -2.82 12.33
CA PHE A 45 -3.38 -1.45 12.38
C PHE A 45 -2.45 -0.55 11.56
N PRO A 46 -2.60 -0.51 10.22
CA PRO A 46 -1.69 0.22 9.35
C PRO A 46 -1.91 1.74 9.41
N ALA A 47 -0.87 2.49 9.08
CA ALA A 47 -0.95 3.92 8.81
C ALA A 47 -1.33 4.22 7.33
N TYR A 48 -1.54 5.51 7.02
CA TYR A 48 -2.02 5.98 5.70
C TYR A 48 -1.07 5.72 4.52
N ARG A 49 0.19 5.37 4.77
CA ARG A 49 1.21 5.14 3.74
C ARG A 49 1.68 3.69 3.68
N GLU A 50 0.87 2.74 4.14
CA GLU A 50 1.26 1.33 4.25
C GLU A 50 0.48 0.36 3.36
N PRO A 51 0.40 0.60 2.02
CA PRO A 51 -0.36 -0.27 1.13
C PRO A 51 0.26 -1.67 0.99
N GLY A 52 1.56 -1.83 1.27
CA GLY A 52 2.26 -3.12 1.16
C GLY A 52 1.70 -4.19 2.10
N GLY A 53 1.35 -3.83 3.32
CA GLY A 53 0.78 -4.76 4.29
C GLY A 53 -0.58 -5.30 3.84
N ALA A 54 -1.45 -4.42 3.34
CA ALA A 54 -2.78 -4.80 2.85
C ALA A 54 -2.71 -5.74 1.63
N LEU A 55 -1.84 -5.44 0.66
CA LEU A 55 -1.64 -6.27 -0.53
C LEU A 55 -1.15 -7.67 -0.19
N VAL A 56 -0.16 -7.78 0.71
CA VAL A 56 0.40 -9.08 1.14
C VAL A 56 -0.62 -9.93 1.89
N ARG A 57 -1.52 -9.29 2.64
CA ARG A 57 -2.59 -9.98 3.39
C ARG A 57 -3.82 -10.28 2.53
N GLY A 58 -3.73 -10.08 1.22
CA GLY A 58 -4.74 -10.53 0.24
C GLY A 58 -5.88 -9.54 -0.01
N LEU A 59 -5.74 -8.27 0.41
CA LEU A 59 -6.74 -7.26 0.07
C LEU A 59 -6.69 -6.99 -1.44
N PRO A 60 -7.83 -7.05 -2.16
CA PRO A 60 -7.85 -6.77 -3.59
C PRO A 60 -7.35 -5.36 -3.90
N LEU A 61 -6.61 -5.21 -5.00
CA LEU A 61 -6.10 -3.91 -5.41
C LEU A 61 -7.24 -2.91 -5.65
N GLU A 62 -8.36 -3.38 -6.19
CA GLU A 62 -9.59 -2.60 -6.40
C GLU A 62 -10.07 -1.94 -5.11
N THR A 63 -10.00 -2.64 -3.97
CA THR A 63 -10.40 -2.10 -2.66
C THR A 63 -9.44 -1.02 -2.15
N ILE A 64 -8.17 -1.05 -2.58
CA ILE A 64 -7.15 -0.08 -2.16
C ILE A 64 -7.26 1.23 -2.96
N ILE A 65 -7.77 1.17 -4.19
CA ILE A 65 -7.84 2.31 -5.11
C ILE A 65 -9.25 2.90 -5.29
N ALA A 66 -10.29 2.19 -4.83
CA ALA A 66 -11.68 2.64 -4.84
C ALA A 66 -11.93 3.77 -3.82
#